data_AF-F8AY98-F1
#
_entry.id   AF-F8AY98-F1
#
_cell.length_a   1.000
_cell.length_b   1.000
_cell.length_c   1.000
_cell.angle_alpha   90.00
_cell.angle_beta   90.00
_cell.angle_gamma   90.00
#
_symmetry.space_group_name_H-M   'P 1'
#
loop_
_entity.id
_entity.type
_entity.pdbx_description
1 polymer ?
#
loop_
_entity_poly.entity_id
_entity_poly.type
_entity_poly.pdbx_seq_one_letter_code
_entity_poly.pdbx_strand_id
1 'polypeptide(L)'
;MRDIGSGPGGCLPVAIEVMTAYTDSADDPGFFWTSVQRVMADGADRADPAAAVAELVLGLSTLCGITLDHLAERAGPDSGPRDVLAAIQRAYVAEPPP
;
A
#
# COMPACT_ATOMS: atom_id res chain seq x y z
N MET A 1 -22.87 -2.91 17.24
CA MET A 1 -21.89 -2.25 16.36
C MET A 1 -20.52 -2.66 16.88
N ARG A 2 -19.81 -3.55 16.19
CA ARG A 2 -18.48 -4.02 16.65
C ARG A 2 -17.45 -2.95 16.33
N ASP A 3 -16.70 -2.57 17.34
CA ASP A 3 -15.53 -1.70 17.24
C ASP A 3 -14.49 -2.36 16.30
N ILE A 4 -14.19 -1.69 15.19
CA ILE A 4 -13.17 -2.09 14.19
C ILE A 4 -11.82 -1.41 14.53
N GLY A 5 -11.76 -0.63 15.61
CA GLY A 5 -10.69 0.35 15.84
C GLY A 5 -9.41 -0.15 16.52
N SER A 6 -9.21 -1.46 16.77
CA SER A 6 -8.01 -1.89 17.54
C SER A 6 -7.44 -3.27 17.18
N GLY A 7 -7.89 -3.89 16.09
CA GLY A 7 -7.33 -5.15 15.60
C GLY A 7 -6.33 -4.95 14.46
N PRO A 8 -5.51 -5.97 14.09
CA PRO A 8 -4.62 -5.91 12.92
C PRO A 8 -5.33 -5.56 11.59
N GLY A 9 -6.66 -5.66 11.53
CA GLY A 9 -7.48 -5.19 10.39
C GLY A 9 -7.68 -3.66 10.30
N GLY A 10 -7.26 -2.88 11.30
CA GLY A 10 -7.41 -1.41 11.30
C GLY A 10 -6.47 -0.68 10.34
N CYS A 11 -5.37 -1.33 9.92
CA CYS A 11 -4.37 -0.74 9.02
C CYS A 11 -4.78 -0.73 7.54
N LEU A 12 -5.64 -1.65 7.12
CA LEU A 12 -5.99 -1.85 5.72
C LEU A 12 -6.90 -0.78 5.11
N PRO A 13 -7.94 -0.26 5.80
CA PRO A 13 -8.87 0.69 5.19
C PRO A 13 -8.19 1.94 4.63
N VAL A 14 -7.26 2.52 5.40
CA VAL A 14 -6.54 3.73 5.01
C VAL A 14 -5.56 3.46 3.87
N ALA A 15 -4.86 2.31 3.91
CA ALA A 15 -3.96 1.91 2.83
C ALA A 15 -4.72 1.59 1.53
N ILE A 16 -5.89 0.96 1.62
CA ILE A 16 -6.77 0.70 0.47
C ILE A 16 -7.22 2.01 -0.14
N GLU A 17 -7.64 2.98 0.69
CA GLU A 17 -8.04 4.30 0.20
C GLU A 17 -6.94 4.97 -0.64
N VAL A 18 -5.70 5.00 -0.12
CA VAL A 18 -4.55 5.58 -0.83
C VAL A 18 -4.27 4.83 -2.14
N MET A 19 -4.33 3.50 -2.13
CA MET A 19 -4.06 2.67 -3.32
C MET A 19 -5.17 2.79 -4.36
N THR A 20 -6.44 2.90 -3.95
CA THR A 20 -7.57 3.18 -4.86
C THR A 20 -7.44 4.57 -5.47
N ALA A 21 -7.10 5.58 -4.67
CA ALA A 21 -6.86 6.92 -5.19
C ALA A 21 -5.68 6.96 -6.18
N TYR A 22 -4.65 6.12 -5.98
CA TYR A 22 -3.56 5.96 -6.94
C TYR A 22 -4.04 5.34 -8.26
N THR A 23 -4.87 4.29 -8.23
CA THR A 23 -5.39 3.70 -9.48
C THR A 23 -6.30 4.65 -10.22
N ASP A 24 -7.10 5.44 -9.51
CA ASP A 24 -8.03 6.42 -10.08
C ASP A 24 -7.31 7.68 -10.61
N SER A 25 -6.04 7.88 -10.22
CA SER A 25 -5.25 9.04 -10.65
C SER A 25 -4.85 9.03 -12.12
N ALA A 26 -5.04 7.90 -12.80
CA ALA A 26 -4.94 7.82 -14.27
C ALA A 26 -5.98 8.74 -14.95
N ASP A 27 -7.15 8.93 -14.33
CA ASP A 27 -8.24 9.74 -14.84
C ASP A 27 -8.32 11.13 -14.16
N ASP A 28 -7.93 11.24 -12.88
CA ASP A 28 -7.79 12.50 -12.15
C ASP A 28 -6.45 12.58 -11.37
N PRO A 29 -5.39 13.16 -11.96
CA PRO A 29 -4.08 13.25 -11.33
C PRO A 29 -4.05 13.98 -9.98
N GLY A 30 -5.02 14.87 -9.70
CA GLY A 30 -5.11 15.60 -8.44
C GLY A 30 -5.72 14.78 -7.30
N PHE A 31 -6.48 13.73 -7.63
CA PHE A 31 -7.24 12.95 -6.67
C PHE A 31 -6.36 12.12 -5.74
N PHE A 32 -5.26 11.56 -6.24
CA PHE A 32 -4.32 10.80 -5.43
C PHE A 32 -3.73 11.65 -4.31
N TRP A 33 -3.18 12.81 -4.64
CA TRP A 33 -2.53 13.67 -3.65
C TRP A 33 -3.53 14.23 -2.64
N THR A 34 -4.75 14.56 -3.09
CA THR A 34 -5.84 14.99 -2.22
C THR A 34 -6.20 13.91 -1.19
N SER A 35 -6.28 12.65 -1.62
CA SER A 35 -6.57 11.52 -0.73
C SER A 35 -5.44 11.28 0.27
N VAL A 36 -4.18 11.36 -0.17
CA VAL A 36 -3.01 11.28 0.74
C VAL A 36 -3.04 12.38 1.78
N GLN A 37 -3.29 13.63 1.38
CA GLN A 37 -3.36 14.76 2.30
C GLN A 37 -4.48 14.58 3.33
N ARG A 38 -5.65 14.09 2.90
CA ARG A 38 -6.78 13.81 3.79
C ARG A 38 -6.44 12.73 4.82
N VAL A 39 -5.90 11.59 4.37
CA VAL A 39 -5.45 10.50 5.24
C VAL A 39 -4.44 10.97 6.28
N MET A 40 -3.47 11.78 5.87
CA MET A 40 -2.45 12.31 6.78
C MET A 40 -3.03 13.31 7.78
N ALA A 41 -3.97 14.17 7.36
CA ALA A 41 -4.66 15.09 8.26
C ALA A 41 -5.53 14.34 9.29
N ASP A 42 -6.31 13.36 8.85
CA ASP A 42 -7.12 12.50 9.72
C ASP A 42 -6.25 11.75 10.74
N GLY A 43 -5.07 11.28 10.31
CA GLY A 43 -4.08 10.66 11.19
C GLY A 43 -3.47 11.64 12.21
N ALA A 44 -3.21 12.89 11.81
CA ALA A 44 -2.66 13.92 12.68
C ALA A 44 -3.63 14.35 13.79
N ASP A 45 -4.93 14.28 13.53
CA ASP A 45 -5.98 14.63 14.50
C ASP A 45 -6.30 13.50 15.49
N ARG A 46 -5.69 12.31 15.36
CA ARG A 46 -5.87 11.19 16.30
C ARG A 46 -5.15 11.44 17.63
N ALA A 47 -5.66 10.80 18.67
CA ALA A 47 -5.05 10.82 20.01
C ALA A 47 -3.60 10.30 20.03
N ASP A 48 -3.24 9.41 19.10
CA ASP A 48 -1.87 8.95 18.85
C ASP A 48 -1.57 9.02 17.34
N PRO A 49 -0.97 10.12 16.86
CA PRO A 49 -0.61 10.28 15.45
C PRO A 49 0.49 9.32 14.98
N ALA A 50 1.39 8.90 15.89
CA ALA A 50 2.46 7.97 15.53
C ALA A 50 1.90 6.58 15.25
N ALA A 51 0.92 6.14 16.04
CA ALA A 51 0.17 4.91 15.76
C ALA A 51 -0.58 4.98 14.43
N ALA A 52 -1.18 6.13 14.10
CA ALA A 52 -1.88 6.32 12.83
C ALA A 52 -0.95 6.18 11.60
N VAL A 53 0.26 6.76 11.67
CA VAL A 53 1.26 6.59 10.62
C VAL A 53 1.75 5.14 10.55
N ALA A 54 1.97 4.49 11.69
CA ALA A 54 2.38 3.09 11.73
C ALA A 54 1.32 2.16 11.10
N GLU A 55 0.03 2.43 11.35
CA GLU A 55 -1.08 1.72 10.71
C GLU A 55 -1.07 1.93 9.19
N LEU A 56 -0.90 3.16 8.69
CA LEU A 56 -0.80 3.41 7.25
C LEU A 56 0.37 2.63 6.62
N VAL A 57 1.56 2.71 7.21
CA VAL A 57 2.77 2.02 6.70
C VAL A 57 2.58 0.50 6.72
N LEU A 58 1.99 -0.04 7.79
CA LEU A 58 1.72 -1.47 7.91
C LEU A 58 0.67 -1.92 6.88
N GLY A 59 -0.37 -1.13 6.66
CA GLY A 59 -1.41 -1.40 5.67
C GLY A 59 -0.85 -1.43 4.26
N LEU A 60 -0.04 -0.42 3.88
CA LEU A 60 0.61 -0.38 2.57
C LEU A 60 1.57 -1.56 2.37
N SER A 61 2.37 -1.89 3.39
CA SER A 61 3.27 -3.05 3.34
C SER A 61 2.50 -4.36 3.18
N THR A 62 1.35 -4.50 3.84
CA THR A 62 0.48 -5.67 3.73
C THR A 62 -0.11 -5.79 2.32
N LEU A 63 -0.59 -4.68 1.74
CA LEU A 63 -1.08 -4.67 0.35
C LEU A 63 0.03 -5.01 -0.65
N CYS A 64 1.26 -4.52 -0.44
CA CYS A 64 2.41 -4.92 -1.25
C CYS A 64 2.68 -6.44 -1.14
N GLY A 65 2.64 -7.03 0.05
CA GLY A 65 2.78 -8.47 0.24
C GLY A 65 1.73 -9.28 -0.51
N ILE A 66 0.44 -8.92 -0.32
CA ILE A 66 -0.69 -9.55 -1.04
C ILE A 66 -0.51 -9.44 -2.57
N THR A 67 -0.06 -8.28 -3.05
CA THR A 67 0.18 -8.05 -4.48
C THR A 67 1.32 -8.94 -4.99
N LEU A 68 2.41 -9.06 -4.24
CA LEU A 68 3.54 -9.92 -4.61
C LEU A 68 3.15 -11.39 -4.62
N ASP A 69 2.36 -11.85 -3.64
CA ASP A 69 1.82 -13.20 -3.59
C ASP A 69 0.95 -13.47 -4.83
N HIS A 70 0.03 -12.55 -5.14
CA HIS A 70 -0.83 -12.69 -6.32
C HIS A 70 -0.05 -12.70 -7.64
N LEU A 71 1.01 -11.87 -7.75
CA LEU A 71 1.87 -11.85 -8.94
C LEU A 71 2.68 -13.14 -9.07
N ALA A 72 3.16 -13.70 -7.95
CA ALA A 72 3.89 -14.96 -7.93
C ALA A 72 3.00 -16.12 -8.38
N GLU A 73 1.77 -16.20 -7.87
CA GLU A 73 0.76 -17.18 -8.30
C GLU A 73 0.50 -17.14 -9.82
N ARG A 74 0.47 -15.93 -10.40
CA ARG A 74 0.24 -15.73 -11.83
C ARG A 74 1.48 -16.00 -12.70
N ALA A 75 2.68 -15.89 -12.13
CA ALA A 75 3.93 -16.15 -12.84
C ALA A 75 4.18 -17.66 -13.03
N GLY A 76 3.53 -18.51 -12.22
CA GLY A 76 3.55 -19.96 -12.35
C GLY A 76 3.93 -20.67 -11.05
N PRO A 77 3.78 -22.00 -10.99
CA PRO A 77 3.91 -22.78 -9.74
C PRO A 77 5.33 -22.77 -9.15
N ASP A 78 6.35 -22.48 -9.96
CA ASP A 78 7.75 -22.42 -9.54
C ASP A 78 8.21 -21.01 -9.13
N SER A 79 7.35 -19.99 -9.24
CA SER A 79 7.68 -18.60 -8.94
C SER A 79 7.18 -18.20 -7.55
N GLY A 80 8.09 -17.73 -6.70
CA GLY A 80 7.75 -17.20 -5.38
C GLY A 80 7.73 -15.66 -5.33
N PRO A 81 7.17 -15.05 -4.27
CA PRO A 81 7.17 -13.59 -4.07
C PRO A 81 8.58 -12.98 -4.10
N ARG A 82 9.58 -13.74 -3.65
CA ARG A 82 11.00 -13.34 -3.69
C ARG A 82 11.51 -13.17 -5.12
N ASP A 83 11.10 -14.03 -6.04
CA ASP A 83 11.53 -13.99 -7.45
C ASP A 83 10.91 -12.77 -8.15
N VAL A 84 9.64 -12.49 -7.86
CA VAL A 84 8.95 -11.27 -8.31
C VAL A 84 9.65 -10.02 -7.79
N LEU A 85 9.97 -9.97 -6.50
CA LEU A 85 10.68 -8.83 -5.91
C LEU A 85 12.07 -8.65 -6.52
N ALA A 86 12.81 -9.75 -6.75
CA ALA A 86 14.12 -9.71 -7.40
C ALA A 86 14.02 -9.22 -8.86
N ALA A 87 12.95 -9.55 -9.58
CA ALA A 87 12.68 -9.04 -10.92
C ALA A 87 12.36 -7.53 -10.90
N ILE A 88 11.52 -7.06 -9.96
CA ILE A 88 11.22 -5.63 -9.78
C ILE A 88 12.51 -4.85 -9.44
N GLN A 89 13.30 -5.34 -8.50
CA GLN A 89 14.58 -4.72 -8.13
C GLN A 89 15.49 -4.58 -9.36
N ARG A 90 15.63 -5.64 -10.16
CA ARG A 90 16.45 -5.60 -11.38
C ARG A 90 15.93 -4.61 -12.41
N ALA A 91 14.62 -4.53 -12.60
CA ALA A 91 14.01 -3.69 -13.63
C ALA A 91 13.98 -2.20 -13.29
N TYR A 92 13.88 -1.84 -12.00
CA TYR A 92 13.56 -0.46 -11.58
C TYR A 92 14.52 0.13 -10.55
N VAL A 93 15.39 -0.68 -9.94
CA VAL A 93 16.27 -0.23 -8.84
C VAL A 93 17.75 -0.45 -9.15
N ALA A 94 18.11 -1.55 -9.81
CA ALA A 94 19.50 -1.95 -9.94
C ALA A 94 20.27 -1.26 -11.08
N GLU A 95 19.61 -0.63 -12.06
CA GLU A 95 20.27 0.16 -13.12
C GLU A 95 19.26 1.10 -13.83
N PRO A 96 19.58 2.39 -14.09
CA PRO A 96 18.82 3.20 -15.04
C PRO A 96 19.13 2.74 -16.48
N PRO A 97 18.17 2.84 -17.43
CA PRO A 97 18.46 2.53 -18.83
C PRO A 97 19.53 3.49 -19.40
N PRO A 98 20.34 3.05 -20.38
CA PRO A 98 21.31 3.90 -21.06
C PRO A 98 20.67 5.06 -21.82
#